data_AF-A0A938B3Z8-F1
#
_entry.id   AF-A0A938B3Z8-F1
#
_cell.length_a   1.000
_cell.length_b   1.000
_cell.length_c   1.000
_cell.angle_alpha   90.00
_cell.angle_beta   90.00
_cell.angle_gamma   90.00
#
_symmetry.space_group_name_H-M   'P 1'
#
loop_
_entity.id
_entity.type
_entity.pdbx_description
1 polymer ?
#
loop_
_entity_poly.entity_id
_entity_poly.type
_entity_poly.pdbx_seq_one_letter_code
_entity_poly.pdbx_strand_id
1 'polypeptide(L)'
;MSEPHSASTIPSRAGSMPRLSRLQAGALVIGLLGAGLSWLGMATDPTQFFRSYLLAWLFWVGLSLGCLALSMLHHLVGGAWGALIVRLLEAGARLLPVLACAGVPLLWHLELLYPWARPELVAADELLRHKVPYLNIPFFTQRAVGYFVIWSALAWLLPVLARRVDRLAHPDATRGLRRALQILSAGGIVLHALAVTFAAVDWMMSLEPAWYSTIYGILWLVGHLVVTLAGAILMVATLAEAQPLGNVARPSVAHDLGNLLLAFVMLWTYVSFAQFLVIWAANLPEEIPWYLARTQGGWEWVAITLVVLHFFVPFLL
;
A
#
# COMPACT_ATOMS: atom_id res chain seq x y z
N MET A 1 30.08 28.33 -39.94
CA MET A 1 29.25 29.00 -38.91
C MET A 1 28.16 28.02 -38.51
N SER A 2 28.36 27.32 -37.40
CA SER A 2 27.42 26.33 -36.85
C SER A 2 26.53 27.02 -35.82
N GLU A 3 25.22 27.03 -36.06
CA GLU A 3 24.23 27.55 -35.10
C GLU A 3 24.25 26.74 -33.80
N PRO A 4 24.21 27.40 -32.63
CA PRO A 4 24.10 26.69 -31.35
C PRO A 4 22.66 26.20 -31.16
N HIS A 5 22.52 24.89 -30.94
CA HIS A 5 21.28 24.25 -30.49
C HIS A 5 20.68 25.03 -29.31
N SER A 6 19.51 25.65 -29.52
CA SER A 6 18.76 26.31 -28.46
C SER A 6 18.38 25.29 -27.40
N ALA A 7 18.91 25.46 -26.19
CA ALA A 7 18.48 24.74 -25.01
C ALA A 7 16.95 24.89 -24.86
N SER A 8 16.22 23.78 -24.95
CA SER A 8 14.78 23.75 -24.66
C SER A 8 14.58 24.15 -23.20
N THR A 9 14.14 25.37 -22.98
CA THR A 9 13.71 25.88 -21.69
C THR A 9 12.48 25.08 -21.24
N ILE A 10 12.68 24.15 -20.30
CA ILE A 10 11.57 23.50 -19.60
C ILE A 10 10.80 24.62 -18.87
N PRO A 11 9.51 24.87 -19.17
CA PRO A 11 8.77 25.96 -18.55
C PRO A 11 8.70 25.76 -17.03
N SER A 12 9.23 26.73 -16.29
CA SER A 12 9.37 26.73 -14.82
C SER A 12 8.10 27.16 -14.08
N ARG A 13 6.91 26.86 -14.61
CA ARG A 13 5.65 27.04 -13.88
C ARG A 13 4.88 25.73 -13.94
N ALA A 14 4.67 25.12 -12.77
CA ALA A 14 3.63 24.12 -12.60
C ALA A 14 2.30 24.77 -12.96
N GLY A 15 1.90 24.67 -14.23
CA GLY A 15 0.58 25.05 -14.67
C GLY A 15 -0.42 24.24 -13.87
N SER A 16 -1.31 24.91 -13.14
CA SER A 16 -2.40 24.23 -12.44
C SER A 16 -3.18 23.41 -13.47
N MET A 17 -3.17 22.08 -13.34
CA MET A 17 -4.02 21.21 -14.16
C MET A 17 -5.47 21.36 -13.67
N PRO A 18 -6.38 22.06 -14.39
CA PRO A 18 -7.71 22.34 -13.86
C PRO A 18 -8.55 21.07 -13.67
N ARG A 19 -8.27 20.01 -14.44
CA ARG A 19 -8.87 18.69 -14.23
C ARG A 19 -8.45 18.08 -12.90
N LEU A 20 -7.16 18.16 -12.55
CA LEU A 20 -6.63 17.63 -11.29
C LEU A 20 -7.20 18.36 -10.07
N SER A 21 -7.31 19.69 -10.12
CA SER A 21 -7.87 20.46 -9.01
C SER A 21 -9.36 20.16 -8.78
N ARG A 22 -10.14 19.97 -9.85
CA ARG A 22 -11.54 19.53 -9.76
C ARG A 22 -11.68 18.14 -9.16
N LEU A 23 -10.87 17.18 -9.62
CA LEU A 23 -10.83 15.82 -9.07
C LEU A 23 -10.45 15.83 -7.59
N GLN A 24 -9.44 16.61 -7.22
CA GLN A 24 -9.01 16.77 -5.83
C GLN A 24 -10.12 17.32 -4.94
N ALA A 25 -10.78 18.41 -5.37
CA ALA A 25 -11.88 19.00 -4.61
C ALA A 25 -13.08 18.05 -4.48
N GLY A 26 -13.46 17.39 -5.57
CA GLY A 26 -14.54 16.39 -5.57
C GLY A 26 -14.23 15.21 -4.66
N ALA A 27 -13.03 14.63 -4.76
CA ALA A 27 -12.59 13.53 -3.91
C ALA A 27 -12.54 13.93 -2.43
N LEU A 28 -12.11 15.16 -2.09
CA LEU A 28 -12.10 15.64 -0.72
C LEU A 28 -13.52 15.78 -0.17
N VAL A 29 -14.45 16.36 -0.94
CA VAL A 29 -15.85 16.49 -0.51
C VAL A 29 -16.50 15.13 -0.32
N ILE A 30 -16.35 14.22 -1.29
CA ILE A 30 -16.89 12.86 -1.20
C ILE A 30 -16.27 12.11 -0.02
N GLY A 31 -14.95 12.23 0.18
CA GLY A 31 -14.23 11.59 1.28
C GLY A 31 -14.67 12.10 2.65
N LEU A 32 -14.84 13.42 2.81
CA LEU A 32 -15.30 14.03 4.07
C LEU A 32 -16.77 13.68 4.35
N LEU A 33 -17.63 13.70 3.34
CA LEU A 33 -19.03 13.28 3.49
C LEU A 33 -19.12 11.80 3.83
N GLY A 34 -18.38 10.94 3.13
CA GLY A 34 -18.31 9.51 3.40
C GLY A 34 -17.79 9.20 4.80
N ALA A 35 -16.74 9.89 5.25
CA ALA A 35 -16.23 9.78 6.61
C ALA A 35 -17.23 10.31 7.65
N GLY A 36 -17.89 11.44 7.39
CA GLY A 36 -18.91 11.99 8.28
C GLY A 36 -20.14 11.08 8.41
N LEU A 37 -20.57 10.47 7.31
CA LEU A 37 -21.68 9.51 7.32
C LEU A 37 -21.30 8.19 8.00
N SER A 38 -20.07 7.71 7.82
CA SER A 38 -19.63 6.46 8.48
C SER A 38 -19.61 6.58 10.00
N TRP A 39 -19.35 7.78 10.53
CA TRP A 39 -19.43 8.09 11.96
C TRP A 39 -20.82 7.86 12.57
N LEU A 40 -21.91 7.97 11.79
CA LEU A 40 -23.25 7.58 12.25
C LEU A 40 -23.35 6.08 12.57
N GLY A 41 -22.54 5.27 11.89
CA GLY A 41 -22.41 3.83 12.14
C GLY A 41 -21.92 3.53 13.57
N MET A 42 -21.06 4.39 14.12
CA MET A 42 -20.56 4.22 15.49
C MET A 42 -21.66 4.33 16.54
N ALA A 43 -22.71 5.11 16.29
CA ALA A 43 -23.84 5.25 17.21
C ALA A 43 -24.83 4.07 17.15
N THR A 44 -24.80 3.26 16.09
CA THR A 44 -25.78 2.18 15.85
C THR A 44 -25.18 0.80 16.11
N ASP A 45 -24.01 0.52 15.54
CA ASP A 45 -23.23 -0.70 15.77
C ASP A 45 -21.73 -0.37 15.77
N PRO A 46 -21.14 -0.08 16.95
CA PRO A 46 -19.72 0.22 17.07
C PRO A 46 -18.83 -0.90 16.51
N THR A 47 -19.23 -2.16 16.70
CA THR A 47 -18.42 -3.32 16.26
C THR A 47 -18.33 -3.37 14.75
N GLN A 48 -19.48 -3.22 14.07
CA GLN A 48 -19.52 -3.17 12.62
C GLN A 48 -18.77 -1.94 12.08
N PHE A 49 -18.92 -0.78 12.71
CA PHE A 49 -18.17 0.43 12.35
C PHE A 49 -16.66 0.17 12.36
N PHE A 50 -16.09 -0.32 13.46
CA PHE A 50 -14.65 -0.53 13.56
C PHE A 50 -14.13 -1.59 12.57
N ARG A 51 -14.89 -2.66 12.31
CA ARG A 51 -14.53 -3.67 11.29
C ARG A 51 -14.47 -3.07 9.90
N SER A 52 -15.48 -2.29 9.51
CA SER A 52 -15.51 -1.60 8.22
C SER A 52 -14.45 -0.50 8.12
N TYR A 53 -14.20 0.23 9.22
CA TYR A 53 -13.18 1.26 9.28
C TYR A 53 -11.77 0.69 9.13
N LEU A 54 -11.48 -0.42 9.82
CA LEU A 54 -10.21 -1.13 9.68
C LEU A 54 -9.99 -1.55 8.21
N LEU A 55 -10.98 -2.20 7.57
CA LEU A 55 -10.88 -2.59 6.17
C LEU A 55 -10.58 -1.41 5.25
N ALA A 56 -11.31 -0.31 5.39
CA ALA A 56 -11.11 0.89 4.58
C ALA A 56 -9.72 1.53 4.83
N TRP A 57 -9.33 1.65 6.10
CA TRP A 57 -8.02 2.20 6.48
C TRP A 57 -6.88 1.35 5.92
N LEU A 58 -6.98 0.02 6.03
CA LEU A 58 -6.00 -0.93 5.49
C LEU A 58 -5.85 -0.80 3.97
N PHE A 59 -6.94 -0.63 3.23
CA PHE A 59 -6.88 -0.40 1.79
C PHE A 59 -6.07 0.85 1.45
N TRP A 60 -6.36 1.98 2.10
CA TRP A 60 -5.67 3.24 1.82
C TRP A 60 -4.22 3.24 2.30
N VAL A 61 -3.93 2.64 3.46
CA VAL A 61 -2.56 2.41 3.93
C VAL A 61 -1.80 1.54 2.94
N GLY A 62 -2.40 0.44 2.49
CA GLY A 62 -1.81 -0.45 1.50
C GLY A 62 -1.45 0.25 0.19
N LEU A 63 -2.35 1.09 -0.33
CA LEU A 63 -2.10 1.91 -1.51
C LEU A 63 -0.91 2.86 -1.32
N SER A 64 -0.82 3.56 -0.18
CA SER A 64 0.30 4.46 0.12
C SER A 64 1.62 3.72 0.38
N LEU A 65 1.56 2.52 0.95
CA LEU A 65 2.71 1.66 1.17
C LEU A 65 3.26 1.10 -0.14
N GLY A 66 2.39 0.67 -1.06
CA GLY A 66 2.81 0.27 -2.40
C GLY A 66 3.38 1.43 -3.20
N CYS A 67 2.86 2.66 -3.01
CA CYS A 67 3.46 3.87 -3.57
C CYS A 67 4.91 4.06 -3.11
N LEU A 68 5.15 3.92 -1.80
CA LEU A 68 6.49 4.02 -1.22
C LEU A 68 7.40 2.91 -1.77
N ALA A 69 6.95 1.66 -1.77
CA ALA A 69 7.71 0.52 -2.28
C ALA A 69 8.11 0.67 -3.75
N LEU A 70 7.17 1.02 -4.63
CA LEU A 70 7.45 1.20 -6.06
C LEU A 70 8.36 2.41 -6.34
N SER A 71 8.26 3.48 -5.54
CA SER A 71 9.18 4.62 -5.67
C SER A 71 10.62 4.23 -5.31
N MET A 72 10.82 3.48 -4.22
CA MET A 72 12.14 2.95 -3.85
C MET A 72 12.66 1.96 -4.88
N LEU A 73 11.80 1.08 -5.39
CA LEU A 73 12.16 0.15 -6.45
C LEU A 73 12.65 0.89 -7.69
N HIS A 74 11.90 1.91 -8.14
CA HIS A 74 12.30 2.73 -9.29
C HIS A 74 13.62 3.47 -9.06
N HIS A 75 13.85 4.02 -7.87
CA HIS A 75 15.14 4.65 -7.55
C HIS A 75 16.32 3.67 -7.60
N LEU A 76 16.08 2.38 -7.36
CA LEU A 76 17.09 1.33 -7.42
C LEU A 76 17.35 0.85 -8.85
N VAL A 77 16.30 0.53 -9.61
CA VAL A 77 16.43 -0.10 -10.94
C VAL A 77 16.38 0.90 -12.10
N GLY A 78 15.83 2.09 -11.87
CA GLY A 78 15.59 3.09 -12.91
C GLY A 78 14.56 2.64 -13.95
N GLY A 79 14.78 3.06 -15.19
CA GLY A 79 13.92 2.70 -16.33
C GLY A 79 12.86 3.76 -16.68
N ALA A 80 12.41 3.72 -17.93
CA ALA A 80 11.46 4.67 -18.49
C ALA A 80 10.03 4.51 -17.95
N TRP A 81 9.66 3.32 -17.48
CA TRP A 81 8.33 3.02 -16.91
C TRP A 81 7.95 3.95 -15.75
N GLY A 82 8.91 4.35 -14.92
CA GLY A 82 8.67 5.27 -13.82
C GLY A 82 8.47 6.73 -14.24
N ALA A 83 8.81 7.11 -15.48
CA ALA A 83 8.70 8.51 -15.92
C ALA A 83 7.26 9.06 -15.81
N LEU A 84 6.26 8.20 -15.96
CA LEU A 84 4.84 8.58 -15.85
C LEU A 84 4.33 8.58 -14.41
N ILE A 85 4.80 7.65 -13.57
CA ILE A 85 4.16 7.37 -12.30
C ILE A 85 4.97 7.81 -11.09
N VAL A 86 6.28 8.04 -11.17
CA VAL A 86 7.11 8.33 -9.98
C VAL A 86 6.59 9.51 -9.18
N ARG A 87 6.17 10.61 -9.81
CA ARG A 87 5.61 11.76 -9.08
C ARG A 87 4.27 11.47 -8.43
N LEU A 88 3.47 10.61 -9.04
CA LEU A 88 2.23 10.11 -8.46
C LEU A 88 2.51 9.20 -7.25
N LEU A 89 3.47 8.28 -7.38
CA LEU A 89 3.91 7.40 -6.29
C LEU A 89 4.47 8.21 -5.11
N GLU A 90 5.33 9.20 -5.37
CA GLU A 90 5.85 10.08 -4.33
C GLU A 90 4.73 10.88 -3.64
N ALA A 91 3.69 11.30 -4.37
CA ALA A 91 2.53 11.98 -3.81
C ALA A 91 1.67 11.03 -2.96
N GLY A 92 1.41 9.82 -3.44
CA GLY A 92 0.64 8.80 -2.71
C GLY A 92 1.35 8.32 -1.44
N ALA A 93 2.68 8.17 -1.47
CA ALA A 93 3.48 7.83 -0.30
C ALA A 93 3.41 8.92 0.79
N ARG A 94 3.28 10.20 0.41
CA ARG A 94 3.17 11.32 1.36
C ARG A 94 1.87 11.39 2.13
N LEU A 95 0.90 10.54 1.81
CA LEU A 95 -0.31 10.40 2.61
C LEU A 95 -0.08 9.59 3.89
N LEU A 96 1.06 8.92 4.05
CA LEU A 96 1.35 8.09 5.22
C LEU A 96 1.19 8.80 6.58
N PRO A 97 1.62 10.06 6.79
CA PRO A 97 1.33 10.78 8.04
C PRO A 97 -0.16 11.05 8.24
N VAL A 98 -0.89 11.35 7.17
CA VAL A 98 -2.34 11.57 7.23
C VAL A 98 -3.06 10.27 7.59
N LEU A 99 -2.62 9.15 7.00
CA LEU A 99 -3.14 7.82 7.29
C LEU A 99 -2.77 7.33 8.70
N ALA A 100 -1.62 7.76 9.25
CA ALA A 100 -1.28 7.54 10.65
C ALA A 100 -2.31 8.22 11.56
N CYS A 101 -2.63 9.49 11.30
CA CYS A 101 -3.68 10.21 12.03
C CYS A 101 -5.06 9.56 11.85
N ALA A 102 -5.39 9.13 10.63
CA ALA A 102 -6.62 8.39 10.35
C ALA A 102 -6.65 7.01 11.02
N GLY A 103 -5.52 6.47 11.47
CA GLY A 103 -5.47 5.22 12.23
C GLY A 103 -5.79 5.41 13.72
N VAL A 104 -5.72 6.63 14.25
CA VAL A 104 -5.92 6.90 15.69
C VAL A 104 -7.28 6.43 16.22
N PRO A 105 -8.41 6.61 15.51
CA PRO A 105 -9.70 6.10 15.97
C PRO A 105 -9.72 4.60 16.25
N LEU A 106 -8.94 3.79 15.50
CA LEU A 106 -8.86 2.34 15.69
C LEU A 106 -8.30 1.96 17.08
N LEU A 107 -7.54 2.86 17.73
CA LEU A 107 -6.95 2.61 19.04
C LEU A 107 -7.95 2.80 20.20
N TRP A 108 -9.11 3.42 19.97
CA TRP A 108 -10.07 3.69 21.05
C TRP A 108 -10.79 2.46 21.57
N HIS A 109 -11.03 1.48 20.70
CA HIS A 109 -11.81 0.28 21.02
C HIS A 109 -11.20 -0.97 20.39
N LEU A 110 -9.93 -1.23 20.70
CA LEU A 110 -9.20 -2.39 20.19
C LEU A 110 -9.90 -3.71 20.57
N GLU A 111 -10.55 -3.76 21.73
CA GLU A 111 -11.33 -4.90 22.22
C GLU A 111 -12.51 -5.28 21.32
N LEU A 112 -13.02 -4.37 20.49
CA LEU A 112 -14.08 -4.68 19.52
C LEU A 112 -13.54 -5.42 18.28
N LEU A 113 -12.25 -5.25 17.98
CA LEU A 113 -11.57 -5.83 16.83
C LEU A 113 -10.75 -7.07 17.20
N TYR A 114 -10.01 -6.99 18.30
CA TYR A 114 -8.93 -7.89 18.64
C TYR A 114 -9.23 -8.67 19.92
N PRO A 115 -9.36 -10.02 19.85
CA PRO A 115 -9.62 -10.84 21.03
C PRO A 115 -8.52 -10.73 22.10
N TRP A 116 -7.27 -10.49 21.70
CA TRP A 116 -6.15 -10.32 22.63
C TRP A 116 -6.19 -9.01 23.43
N ALA A 117 -7.07 -8.06 23.07
CA ALA A 117 -7.28 -6.82 23.82
C ALA A 117 -8.35 -6.99 24.93
N ARG A 118 -8.99 -8.17 25.04
CA ARG A 118 -10.00 -8.50 26.05
C ARG A 118 -9.38 -9.25 27.23
N PRO A 119 -9.25 -8.64 28.42
CA PRO A 119 -8.61 -9.28 29.58
C PRO A 119 -9.25 -10.61 29.99
N GLU A 120 -10.57 -10.71 29.86
CA GLU A 120 -11.34 -11.92 30.18
C GLU A 120 -11.01 -13.09 29.25
N LEU A 121 -10.80 -12.84 27.96
CA LEU A 121 -10.38 -13.87 27.00
C LEU A 121 -8.93 -14.28 27.21
N VAL A 122 -8.05 -13.30 27.46
CA VAL A 122 -6.64 -13.55 27.75
C VAL A 122 -6.48 -14.37 29.03
N ALA A 123 -7.28 -14.12 30.07
CA ALA A 123 -7.21 -14.89 31.31
C ALA A 123 -7.63 -16.36 31.11
N ALA A 124 -8.61 -16.61 30.24
CA ALA A 124 -9.19 -17.93 29.99
C ALA A 124 -8.36 -18.79 29.00
N ASP A 125 -7.65 -18.18 28.06
CA ASP A 125 -6.96 -18.88 26.97
C ASP A 125 -5.43 -18.87 27.15
N GLU A 126 -4.84 -20.06 27.29
CA GLU A 126 -3.38 -20.23 27.43
C GLU A 126 -2.59 -19.70 26.23
N LEU A 127 -3.12 -19.86 25.01
CA LEU A 127 -2.48 -19.38 23.79
C LEU A 127 -2.38 -17.85 23.81
N LEU A 128 -3.46 -17.17 24.23
CA LEU A 128 -3.46 -15.71 24.34
C LEU A 128 -2.47 -15.24 25.40
N ARG A 129 -2.40 -15.90 26.56
CA ARG A 129 -1.38 -15.58 27.60
C ARG A 129 0.04 -15.70 27.07
N HIS A 130 0.32 -16.72 26.27
CA HIS A 130 1.64 -16.90 25.66
C HIS A 130 2.00 -15.78 24.67
N LYS A 131 1.00 -15.17 24.02
CA LYS A 131 1.20 -14.08 23.05
C LYS A 131 1.25 -12.68 23.65
N VAL A 132 0.91 -12.50 24.94
CA VAL A 132 0.94 -11.19 25.64
C VAL A 132 2.24 -10.42 25.47
N PRO A 133 3.46 -11.04 25.50
CA PRO A 133 4.70 -10.29 25.29
C PRO A 133 4.75 -9.52 23.96
N TYR A 134 4.03 -10.00 22.93
CA TYR A 134 3.93 -9.35 21.62
C TYR A 134 2.59 -8.62 21.42
N LEU A 135 1.47 -9.28 21.73
CA LEU A 135 0.10 -8.78 21.58
C LEU A 135 -0.40 -8.17 22.90
N ASN A 136 -0.02 -6.92 23.14
CA ASN A 136 -0.57 -6.09 24.21
C ASN A 136 -0.73 -4.64 23.70
N ILE A 137 -1.67 -3.89 24.28
CA ILE A 137 -2.04 -2.55 23.80
C ILE A 137 -0.84 -1.58 23.75
N PRO A 138 0.00 -1.45 24.80
CA PRO A 138 1.15 -0.55 24.75
C PRO A 138 2.14 -0.89 23.63
N PHE A 139 2.56 -2.14 23.53
CA PHE A 139 3.59 -2.55 22.57
C PHE A 139 3.05 -2.55 21.13
N PHE A 140 1.79 -2.96 20.93
CA PHE A 140 1.08 -2.82 19.64
C PHE A 140 1.07 -1.36 19.17
N THR A 141 0.72 -0.43 20.05
CA THR A 141 0.66 1.00 19.73
C THR A 141 2.04 1.57 19.41
N GLN A 142 3.05 1.23 20.21
CA GLN A 142 4.44 1.64 19.97
C GLN A 142 4.97 1.14 18.62
N ARG A 143 4.68 -0.12 18.28
CA ARG A 143 5.03 -0.71 16.98
C ARG A 143 4.34 0.02 15.84
N ALA A 144 3.03 0.24 15.94
CA ALA A 144 2.27 0.98 14.93
C ALA A 144 2.86 2.39 14.70
N VAL A 145 3.17 3.13 15.77
CA VAL A 145 3.86 4.43 15.68
C VAL A 145 5.23 4.28 15.02
N GLY A 146 6.02 3.28 15.42
CA GLY A 146 7.33 2.99 14.83
C GLY A 146 7.26 2.76 13.31
N TYR A 147 6.28 1.98 12.84
CA TYR A 147 6.08 1.73 11.40
C TYR A 147 5.79 3.04 10.65
N PHE A 148 4.85 3.84 11.16
CA PHE A 148 4.50 5.12 10.52
C PHE A 148 5.62 6.14 10.57
N VAL A 149 6.45 6.16 11.62
CA VAL A 149 7.65 7.01 11.68
C VAL A 149 8.63 6.62 10.58
N ILE A 150 8.93 5.33 10.44
CA ILE A 150 9.85 4.82 9.40
C ILE A 150 9.32 5.15 8.01
N TRP A 151 8.06 4.79 7.72
CA TRP A 151 7.50 5.00 6.39
C TRP A 151 7.33 6.47 6.06
N SER A 152 6.90 7.30 7.02
CA SER A 152 6.78 8.75 6.81
C SER A 152 8.15 9.38 6.56
N ALA A 153 9.17 9.00 7.35
CA ALA A 153 10.52 9.52 7.13
C ALA A 153 11.02 9.22 5.71
N LEU A 154 10.85 7.98 5.24
CA LEU A 154 11.23 7.57 3.88
C LEU A 154 10.41 8.33 2.80
N ALA A 155 9.08 8.42 2.98
CA ALA A 155 8.18 9.10 2.04
C ALA A 155 8.44 10.61 1.91
N TRP A 156 9.02 11.23 2.94
CA TRP A 156 9.43 12.64 2.89
C TRP A 156 10.85 12.82 2.36
N LEU A 157 11.80 11.99 2.81
CA LEU A 157 13.22 12.12 2.49
C LEU A 157 13.54 11.78 1.02
N LEU A 158 13.04 10.64 0.52
CA LEU A 158 13.36 10.14 -0.82
C LEU A 158 13.01 11.15 -1.94
N PRO A 159 11.78 11.72 -1.98
CA PRO A 159 11.43 12.68 -3.03
C PRO A 159 12.23 13.99 -2.94
N VAL A 160 12.66 14.39 -1.73
CA VAL A 160 13.49 15.59 -1.55
C VAL A 160 14.86 15.37 -2.17
N LEU A 161 15.47 14.21 -1.93
CA LEU A 161 16.74 13.82 -2.55
C LEU A 161 16.60 13.66 -4.06
N ALA A 162 15.55 12.98 -4.53
CA ALA A 162 15.27 12.81 -5.96
C ALA A 162 15.16 14.16 -6.69
N ARG A 163 14.40 15.12 -6.16
CA ARG A 163 14.30 16.46 -6.77
C ARG A 163 15.60 17.25 -6.73
N ARG A 164 16.48 17.02 -5.76
CA ARG A 164 17.82 17.63 -5.74
C ARG A 164 18.69 17.05 -6.86
N VAL A 165 18.60 15.74 -7.12
CA VAL A 165 19.25 15.10 -8.27
C VAL A 165 18.77 15.73 -9.58
N ASP A 166 17.45 15.94 -9.73
CA ASP A 166 16.86 16.48 -10.96
C ASP A 166 17.24 17.94 -11.25
N ARG A 167 17.54 18.73 -10.21
CA ARG A 167 17.91 20.16 -10.35
C ARG A 167 19.36 20.39 -10.76
N LEU A 168 20.23 19.41 -10.55
CA LEU A 168 21.66 19.53 -10.80
C LEU A 168 21.96 19.10 -12.25
N ALA A 169 22.46 20.05 -13.06
CA ALA A 169 22.63 19.86 -14.50
C ALA A 169 23.80 18.94 -14.89
N HIS A 170 24.82 18.80 -14.03
CA HIS A 170 26.04 18.07 -14.36
C HIS A 170 26.01 16.62 -13.81
N PRO A 171 26.19 15.59 -14.66
CA PRO A 171 26.21 14.19 -14.25
C PRO A 171 27.17 13.93 -13.07
N ASP A 172 28.36 14.54 -13.11
CA ASP A 172 29.39 14.38 -12.08
C ASP A 172 29.00 14.97 -10.74
N ALA A 173 28.28 16.10 -10.75
CA ALA A 173 27.76 16.73 -9.53
C ALA A 173 26.62 15.91 -8.89
N THR A 174 25.98 15.00 -9.63
CA THR A 174 24.87 14.17 -9.12
C THR A 174 25.27 12.78 -8.65
N ARG A 175 26.47 12.28 -9.00
CA ARG A 175 26.87 10.88 -8.72
C ARG A 175 26.73 10.50 -7.25
N GLY A 176 27.25 11.33 -6.34
CA GLY A 176 27.20 11.07 -4.90
C GLY A 176 25.76 11.05 -4.37
N LEU A 177 24.92 11.98 -4.83
CA LEU A 177 23.53 12.08 -4.40
C LEU A 177 22.66 10.94 -4.96
N ARG A 178 22.89 10.53 -6.22
CA ARG A 178 22.24 9.35 -6.81
C ARG A 178 22.59 8.08 -6.05
N ARG A 179 23.87 7.90 -5.69
CA ARG A 179 24.32 6.77 -4.87
C ARG A 179 23.66 6.78 -3.49
N ALA A 180 23.57 7.95 -2.84
CA ALA A 180 22.87 8.07 -1.56
C ALA A 180 21.37 7.71 -1.68
N LEU A 181 20.69 8.16 -2.74
CA LEU A 181 19.30 7.82 -3.02
C LEU A 181 19.12 6.31 -3.24
N GLN A 182 20.01 5.66 -3.99
CA GLN A 182 20.01 4.21 -4.21
C GLN A 182 20.23 3.43 -2.92
N ILE A 183 21.22 3.81 -2.11
CA ILE A 183 21.52 3.14 -0.83
C ILE A 183 20.33 3.28 0.13
N LEU A 184 19.77 4.49 0.23
CA LEU A 184 18.60 4.74 1.07
C LEU A 184 17.37 3.95 0.57
N SER A 185 17.18 3.82 -0.74
CA SER A 185 16.09 3.03 -1.32
C SER A 185 16.29 1.53 -1.09
N ALA A 186 17.51 1.02 -1.24
CA ALA A 186 17.83 -0.39 -0.97
C ALA A 186 17.59 -0.75 0.51
N GLY A 187 18.14 0.04 1.43
CA GLY A 187 17.87 -0.14 2.87
C GLY A 187 16.41 0.08 3.22
N GLY A 188 15.76 1.06 2.58
CA GLY A 188 14.36 1.38 2.74
C GLY A 188 13.43 0.23 2.33
N ILE A 189 13.73 -0.50 1.25
CA ILE A 189 12.97 -1.69 0.83
C ILE A 189 13.04 -2.79 1.90
N VAL A 190 14.21 -3.04 2.47
CA VAL A 190 14.38 -4.05 3.53
C VAL A 190 13.59 -3.65 4.78
N LEU A 191 13.74 -2.40 5.23
CA LEU A 191 12.98 -1.87 6.36
C LEU A 191 11.47 -1.90 6.11
N HIS A 192 11.05 -1.56 4.89
CA HIS A 192 9.65 -1.59 4.49
C HIS A 192 9.08 -3.02 4.51
N ALA A 193 9.78 -3.99 3.94
CA ALA A 193 9.34 -5.39 3.92
C ALA A 193 9.20 -5.96 5.35
N LEU A 194 10.16 -5.67 6.23
CA LEU A 194 10.08 -6.06 7.63
C LEU A 194 8.91 -5.37 8.35
N ALA A 195 8.78 -4.06 8.21
CA ALA A 195 7.70 -3.30 8.84
C ALA A 195 6.32 -3.75 8.34
N VAL A 196 6.14 -3.99 7.04
CA VAL A 196 4.89 -4.53 6.48
C VAL A 196 4.59 -5.92 7.01
N THR A 197 5.60 -6.77 7.18
CA THR A 197 5.42 -8.11 7.74
C THR A 197 4.92 -8.05 9.18
N PHE A 198 5.54 -7.24 10.04
CA PHE A 198 5.06 -7.08 11.42
C PHE A 198 3.69 -6.37 11.48
N ALA A 199 3.45 -5.38 10.62
CA ALA A 199 2.16 -4.72 10.52
C ALA A 199 1.04 -5.67 10.05
N ALA A 200 1.34 -6.63 9.16
CA ALA A 200 0.39 -7.66 8.75
C ALA A 200 0.07 -8.61 9.91
N VAL A 201 1.05 -8.95 10.76
CA VAL A 201 0.80 -9.69 12.01
C VAL A 201 -0.13 -8.89 12.91
N ASP A 202 0.21 -7.63 13.15
CA ASP A 202 -0.49 -6.77 14.09
C ASP A 202 -1.92 -6.46 13.65
N TRP A 203 -2.12 -6.01 12.42
CA TRP A 203 -3.40 -5.44 11.98
C TRP A 203 -4.36 -6.43 11.34
N MET A 204 -3.87 -7.61 10.95
CA MET A 204 -4.68 -8.64 10.29
C MET A 204 -4.59 -9.99 10.97
N MET A 205 -3.40 -10.60 11.08
CA MET A 205 -3.31 -11.95 11.64
C MET A 205 -3.79 -11.99 13.09
N SER A 206 -3.53 -10.93 13.86
CA SER A 206 -3.96 -10.85 15.25
C SER A 206 -5.49 -10.69 15.44
N LEU A 207 -6.27 -10.47 14.37
CA LEU A 207 -7.73 -10.58 14.42
C LEU A 207 -8.18 -12.02 14.73
N GLU A 208 -7.37 -13.01 14.32
CA GLU A 208 -7.54 -14.44 14.61
C GLU A 208 -6.27 -14.95 15.33
N PRO A 209 -6.10 -14.67 16.64
CA PRO A 209 -4.83 -14.88 17.33
C PRO A 209 -4.33 -16.31 17.34
N ALA A 210 -5.18 -17.32 17.16
CA ALA A 210 -4.76 -18.72 17.07
C ALA A 210 -4.08 -19.05 15.74
N TRP A 211 -4.43 -18.33 14.67
CA TRP A 211 -3.94 -18.57 13.32
C TRP A 211 -2.60 -17.85 13.06
N TYR A 212 -1.75 -18.45 12.24
CA TYR A 212 -0.50 -17.85 11.79
C TYR A 212 -0.14 -18.32 10.38
N SER A 213 0.58 -17.49 9.65
CA SER A 213 1.12 -17.83 8.33
C SER A 213 2.34 -16.96 8.02
N THR A 214 3.47 -17.60 7.72
CA THR A 214 4.73 -16.90 7.42
C THR A 214 4.67 -16.12 6.09
N ILE A 215 3.97 -16.64 5.09
CA ILE A 215 3.82 -16.01 3.77
C ILE A 215 2.82 -14.84 3.78
N TYR A 216 2.04 -14.67 4.85
CA TYR A 216 0.95 -13.67 4.88
C TYR A 216 1.45 -12.23 4.74
N GLY A 217 2.59 -11.89 5.35
CA GLY A 217 3.22 -10.58 5.18
C GLY A 217 3.63 -10.30 3.73
N ILE A 218 4.10 -11.33 3.01
CA ILE A 218 4.44 -11.23 1.59
C ILE A 218 3.18 -11.06 0.74
N LEU A 219 2.12 -11.82 1.03
CA LEU A 219 0.83 -11.67 0.35
C LEU A 219 0.31 -10.24 0.44
N TRP A 220 0.39 -9.65 1.64
CA TRP A 220 0.05 -8.26 1.89
C TRP A 220 0.91 -7.27 1.11
N LEU A 221 2.24 -7.44 1.16
CA LEU A 221 3.18 -6.60 0.43
C LEU A 221 2.91 -6.63 -1.07
N VAL A 222 2.73 -7.81 -1.65
CA VAL A 222 2.44 -7.95 -3.10
C VAL A 222 1.07 -7.35 -3.43
N GLY A 223 0.06 -7.55 -2.57
CA GLY A 223 -1.26 -6.92 -2.74
C GLY A 223 -1.19 -5.39 -2.79
N HIS A 224 -0.34 -4.78 -1.95
CA HIS A 224 -0.09 -3.33 -1.98
C HIS A 224 0.52 -2.88 -3.33
N LEU A 225 1.41 -3.67 -3.93
CA LEU A 225 2.01 -3.37 -5.23
C LEU A 225 0.96 -3.45 -6.35
N VAL A 226 0.09 -4.47 -6.33
CA VAL A 226 -1.00 -4.64 -7.32
C VAL A 226 -1.96 -3.46 -7.28
N VAL A 227 -2.50 -3.13 -6.10
CA VAL A 227 -3.47 -2.02 -5.98
C VAL A 227 -2.85 -0.67 -6.36
N THR A 228 -1.56 -0.48 -6.05
CA THR A 228 -0.85 0.74 -6.40
C THR A 228 -0.61 0.86 -7.90
N LEU A 229 -0.17 -0.21 -8.57
CA LEU A 229 0.03 -0.18 -10.02
C LEU A 229 -1.30 0.04 -10.74
N ALA A 230 -2.36 -0.66 -10.35
CA ALA A 230 -3.69 -0.47 -10.90
C ALA A 230 -4.18 0.98 -10.71
N GLY A 231 -4.05 1.52 -9.49
CA GLY A 231 -4.42 2.90 -9.18
C GLY A 231 -3.57 3.93 -9.94
N ALA A 232 -2.27 3.67 -10.11
CA ALA A 232 -1.37 4.54 -10.84
C ALA A 232 -1.68 4.55 -12.34
N ILE A 233 -1.94 3.38 -12.94
CA ILE A 233 -2.35 3.25 -14.33
C ILE A 233 -3.69 3.95 -14.57
N LEU A 234 -4.66 3.77 -13.67
CA LEU A 234 -5.95 4.46 -13.76
C LEU A 234 -5.78 5.98 -13.69
N MET A 235 -4.95 6.49 -12.78
CA MET A 235 -4.67 7.92 -12.70
C MET A 235 -3.97 8.45 -13.95
N VAL A 236 -3.01 7.72 -14.51
CA VAL A 236 -2.35 8.08 -15.77
C VAL A 236 -3.35 8.08 -16.91
N ALA A 237 -4.22 7.07 -17.01
CA ALA A 237 -5.24 6.97 -18.05
C ALA A 237 -6.25 8.12 -17.99
N THR A 238 -6.72 8.49 -16.79
CA THR A 238 -7.67 9.60 -16.61
C THR A 238 -7.05 10.97 -16.90
N LEU A 239 -5.73 11.11 -16.73
CA LEU A 239 -4.98 12.34 -17.00
C LEU A 239 -4.20 12.32 -18.32
N ALA A 240 -4.31 11.27 -19.13
CA ALA A 240 -3.48 11.05 -20.31
C ALA A 240 -3.60 12.18 -21.34
N GLU A 241 -4.80 12.75 -21.50
CA GLU A 241 -5.03 13.89 -22.41
C GLU A 241 -4.75 15.25 -21.76
N ALA A 242 -4.54 15.29 -20.45
CA ALA A 242 -4.28 16.53 -19.73
C ALA A 242 -2.80 16.94 -19.88
N GLN A 243 -2.56 18.17 -20.30
CA GLN A 243 -1.22 18.74 -20.37
C GLN A 243 -0.69 19.04 -18.96
N PRO A 244 0.62 18.86 -18.68
CA PRO A 244 1.68 18.35 -19.56
C PRO A 244 1.80 16.82 -19.74
N LEU A 245 0.96 16.01 -19.07
CA LEU A 245 1.10 14.54 -19.03
C LEU A 245 0.97 13.89 -20.41
N GLY A 246 0.09 14.43 -21.26
CA GLY A 246 -0.08 13.96 -22.65
C GLY A 246 1.16 14.04 -23.53
N ASN A 247 2.17 14.85 -23.19
CA ASN A 247 3.43 14.90 -23.95
C ASN A 247 4.39 13.76 -23.60
N VAL A 248 4.17 13.09 -22.46
CA VAL A 248 5.05 12.05 -21.92
C VAL A 248 4.39 10.66 -22.01
N ALA A 249 3.05 10.61 -22.04
CA ALA A 249 2.25 9.38 -22.10
C ALA A 249 2.36 8.69 -23.48
N ARG A 250 3.49 8.01 -23.70
CA ARG A 250 3.72 7.18 -24.89
C ARG A 250 3.08 5.80 -24.72
N PRO A 251 2.50 5.20 -25.77
CA PRO A 251 1.93 3.85 -25.71
C PRO A 251 2.90 2.78 -25.18
N SER A 252 4.19 2.89 -25.50
CA SER A 252 5.22 1.95 -25.03
C SER A 252 5.35 1.93 -23.51
N VAL A 253 5.25 3.10 -22.85
CA VAL A 253 5.38 3.21 -21.40
C VAL A 253 4.11 2.69 -20.71
N ALA A 254 2.94 2.89 -21.32
CA ALA A 254 1.69 2.29 -20.82
C ALA A 254 1.73 0.76 -20.92
N HIS A 255 2.32 0.21 -21.98
CA HIS A 255 2.52 -1.23 -22.14
C HIS A 255 3.47 -1.80 -21.08
N ASP A 256 4.57 -1.12 -20.77
CA ASP A 256 5.50 -1.52 -19.70
C ASP A 256 4.79 -1.57 -18.33
N LEU A 257 3.93 -0.59 -18.02
CA LEU A 257 3.13 -0.58 -16.79
C LEU A 257 2.10 -1.71 -16.76
N GLY A 258 1.47 -2.02 -17.90
CA GLY A 258 0.56 -3.17 -18.04
C GLY A 258 1.27 -4.49 -17.78
N ASN A 259 2.44 -4.72 -18.39
CA ASN A 259 3.26 -5.90 -18.15
C ASN A 259 3.68 -6.02 -16.69
N LEU A 260 4.04 -4.90 -16.04
CA LEU A 260 4.41 -4.89 -14.63
C LEU A 260 3.20 -5.22 -13.74
N LEU A 261 2.01 -4.65 -14.02
CA LEU A 261 0.79 -4.99 -13.30
C LEU A 261 0.45 -6.48 -13.44
N LEU A 262 0.48 -7.02 -14.67
CA LEU A 262 0.23 -8.43 -14.92
C LEU A 262 1.23 -9.33 -14.17
N ALA A 263 2.52 -8.98 -14.19
CA ALA A 263 3.55 -9.71 -13.44
C ALA A 263 3.25 -9.75 -11.93
N PHE A 264 2.81 -8.64 -11.34
CA PHE A 264 2.43 -8.60 -9.93
C PHE A 264 1.11 -9.31 -9.63
N VAL A 265 0.14 -9.30 -10.55
CA VAL A 265 -1.08 -10.11 -10.43
C VAL A 265 -0.75 -11.61 -10.44
N MET A 266 0.15 -12.05 -11.33
CA MET A 266 0.64 -13.43 -11.33
C MET A 266 1.40 -13.77 -10.05
N LEU A 267 2.26 -12.88 -9.56
CA LEU A 267 2.97 -13.08 -8.30
C LEU A 267 2.00 -13.15 -7.11
N TRP A 268 1.01 -12.26 -7.06
CA TRP A 268 -0.04 -12.26 -6.04
C TRP A 268 -0.82 -13.56 -6.03
N THR A 269 -1.18 -14.04 -7.22
CA THR A 269 -1.90 -15.31 -7.40
C THR A 269 -1.05 -16.48 -6.94
N TYR A 270 0.24 -16.49 -7.32
CA TYR A 270 1.19 -17.51 -6.87
C TYR A 270 1.29 -17.57 -5.35
N VAL A 271 1.52 -16.44 -4.66
CA VAL A 271 1.68 -16.46 -3.19
C VAL A 271 0.36 -16.79 -2.47
N SER A 272 -0.78 -16.31 -3.00
CA SER A 272 -2.10 -16.60 -2.45
C SER A 272 -2.47 -18.06 -2.59
N PHE A 273 -2.21 -18.64 -3.78
CA PHE A 273 -2.46 -20.05 -4.03
C PHE A 273 -1.47 -20.94 -3.27
N ALA A 274 -0.20 -20.56 -3.15
CA ALA A 274 0.78 -21.31 -2.37
C ALA A 274 0.40 -21.37 -0.88
N GLN A 275 -0.07 -20.26 -0.31
CA GLN A 275 -0.61 -20.27 1.07
C GLN A 275 -1.78 -21.23 1.21
N PHE A 276 -2.74 -21.17 0.28
CA PHE A 276 -3.91 -22.04 0.28
C PHE A 276 -3.51 -23.50 0.16
N LEU A 277 -2.67 -23.83 -0.82
CA LEU A 277 -2.24 -25.20 -1.09
C LEU A 277 -1.53 -25.82 0.11
N VAL A 278 -0.62 -25.09 0.76
CA VAL A 278 0.12 -25.60 1.93
C VAL A 278 -0.83 -25.86 3.10
N ILE A 279 -1.67 -24.88 3.46
CA ILE A 279 -2.61 -25.03 4.59
C ILE A 279 -3.64 -26.12 4.31
N TRP A 280 -4.17 -26.16 3.09
CA TRP A 280 -5.16 -27.16 2.68
C TRP A 280 -4.58 -28.57 2.64
N ALA A 281 -3.36 -28.73 2.10
CA ALA A 281 -2.71 -30.03 2.02
C ALA A 281 -2.28 -30.56 3.40
N ALA A 282 -1.79 -29.69 4.28
CA ALA A 282 -1.40 -30.07 5.64
C ALA A 282 -2.61 -30.33 6.55
N ASN A 283 -3.71 -29.59 6.34
CA ASN A 283 -4.97 -29.72 7.06
C ASN A 283 -4.80 -29.74 8.60
N LEU A 284 -3.90 -28.88 9.10
CA LEU A 284 -3.65 -28.76 10.54
C LEU A 284 -4.82 -28.04 11.21
N PRO A 285 -5.28 -28.51 12.40
CA PRO A 285 -6.46 -27.95 13.06
C PRO A 285 -6.28 -26.49 13.48
N GLU A 286 -5.05 -26.01 13.66
CA GLU A 286 -4.73 -24.62 13.98
C GLU A 286 -4.80 -23.69 12.76
N GLU A 287 -4.59 -24.21 11.55
CA GLU A 287 -4.42 -23.41 10.33
C GLU A 287 -5.65 -23.47 9.40
N ILE A 288 -6.28 -24.65 9.28
CA ILE A 288 -7.40 -24.87 8.36
C ILE A 288 -8.66 -24.03 8.67
N PRO A 289 -9.01 -23.69 9.93
CA PRO A 289 -10.24 -22.93 10.21
C PRO A 289 -10.31 -21.59 9.48
N TRP A 290 -9.14 -20.98 9.21
CA TRP A 290 -9.05 -19.72 8.48
C TRP A 290 -9.63 -19.82 7.06
N TYR A 291 -9.36 -20.91 6.35
CA TYR A 291 -9.92 -21.15 5.01
C TYR A 291 -11.35 -21.66 5.07
N LEU A 292 -11.72 -22.48 6.07
CA LEU A 292 -13.10 -22.96 6.22
C LEU A 292 -14.07 -21.79 6.45
N ALA A 293 -13.70 -20.83 7.30
CA ALA A 293 -14.50 -19.62 7.51
C ALA A 293 -14.67 -18.77 6.23
N ARG A 294 -13.75 -18.91 5.27
CA ARG A 294 -13.71 -18.14 4.01
C ARG A 294 -14.23 -18.93 2.80
N THR A 295 -14.72 -20.15 3.00
CA THR A 295 -15.36 -20.97 1.97
C THR A 295 -16.80 -21.34 2.33
N GLN A 296 -17.36 -20.76 3.39
CA GLN A 296 -18.72 -21.04 3.88
C GLN A 296 -19.48 -19.74 4.15
N GLY A 297 -20.80 -19.82 4.34
CA GLY A 297 -21.62 -18.67 4.77
C GLY A 297 -21.66 -17.51 3.77
N GLY A 298 -21.49 -17.79 2.47
CA GLY A 298 -21.44 -16.79 1.39
C GLY A 298 -20.04 -16.30 1.03
N TRP A 299 -19.01 -16.56 1.86
CA TRP A 299 -17.63 -16.21 1.54
C TRP A 299 -17.06 -16.99 0.34
N GLU A 300 -17.63 -18.14 0.02
CA GLU A 300 -17.33 -18.88 -1.22
C GLU A 300 -17.48 -18.02 -2.48
N TRP A 301 -18.50 -17.14 -2.53
CA TRP A 301 -18.72 -16.26 -3.68
C TRP A 301 -17.66 -15.17 -3.76
N VAL A 302 -17.18 -14.69 -2.60
CA VAL A 302 -16.05 -13.75 -2.55
C VAL A 302 -14.78 -14.45 -3.02
N ALA A 303 -14.52 -15.68 -2.60
CA ALA A 303 -13.38 -16.47 -3.05
C ALA A 303 -13.41 -16.73 -4.56
N ILE A 304 -14.56 -17.14 -5.11
CA ILE A 304 -14.76 -17.33 -6.55
C ILE A 304 -14.55 -16.00 -7.29
N THR A 305 -15.11 -14.90 -6.78
CA THR A 305 -14.94 -13.56 -7.37
C THR A 305 -13.46 -13.15 -7.39
N LEU A 306 -12.70 -13.43 -6.32
CA LEU A 306 -11.27 -13.18 -6.29
C LEU A 306 -10.54 -14.03 -7.35
N VAL A 307 -10.81 -15.32 -7.45
CA VAL A 307 -10.18 -16.19 -8.45
C VAL A 307 -10.47 -15.70 -9.88
N VAL A 308 -11.73 -15.36 -10.18
CA VAL A 308 -12.13 -14.97 -11.54
C VAL A 308 -11.72 -13.54 -11.86
N LEU A 309 -12.08 -12.56 -11.03
CA LEU A 309 -11.89 -11.14 -11.34
C LEU A 309 -10.51 -10.60 -10.95
N HIS A 310 -9.82 -11.21 -9.98
CA HIS A 310 -8.48 -10.77 -9.60
C HIS A 310 -7.40 -11.45 -10.44
N PHE A 311 -7.59 -12.74 -10.80
CA PHE A 311 -6.59 -13.48 -11.59
C PHE A 311 -7.01 -13.71 -13.04
N PHE A 312 -8.05 -14.51 -13.30
CA PHE A 312 -8.32 -14.97 -14.67
C PHE A 312 -8.67 -13.85 -15.64
N VAL A 313 -9.51 -12.89 -15.22
CA VAL A 313 -9.87 -11.76 -16.09
C VAL A 313 -8.64 -10.90 -16.42
N PRO A 314 -7.84 -10.39 -15.44
CA PRO A 314 -6.65 -9.63 -15.77
C PRO A 314 -5.56 -10.42 -16.50
N PHE A 315 -5.52 -11.75 -16.36
CA PHE A 315 -4.54 -12.60 -17.04
C PHE A 315 -4.88 -12.83 -18.53
N LEU A 316 -6.17 -12.85 -18.88
CA LEU A 316 -6.65 -13.14 -20.24
C LEU A 316 -6.87 -11.90 -21.10
N LEU A 317 -6.98 -10.71 -20.49
CA LEU A 317 -7.10 -9.41 -21.17
C LEU A 317 -5.73 -8.86 -21.59
#